data_AF-A0A645EEP5-F1
#
_entry.id   AF-A0A645EEP5-F1
#
_cell.length_a   1.000
_cell.length_b   1.000
_cell.length_c   1.000
_cell.angle_alpha   90.00
_cell.angle_beta   90.00
_cell.angle_gamma   90.00
#
_symmetry.space_group_name_H-M   'P 1'
#
loop_
_entity.id
_entity.type
_entity.pdbx_description
1 polymer ?
#
loop_
_entity_poly.entity_id
_entity_poly.type
_entity_poly.pdbx_seq_one_letter_code
_entity_poly.pdbx_strand_id
1 'polypeptide(L)' 'MEIAESAGMAVRETHLTQYDLYTSDECFLTGTGAELIPVTKIDGRIIGDGRPGKWTKKLSKLFKQAVHA' A
#
# COMPACT_ATOMS: atom_id res chain seq x y z
N MET A 1 -0.03 2.94 10.28
CA MET A 1 1.05 1.97 10.54
C MET A 1 0.55 0.84 11.44
N GLU A 2 -0.18 1.16 12.51
CA GLU A 2 -0.77 0.22 13.48
C GLU A 2 -1.41 -1.06 12.90
N ILE A 3 -2.24 -0.93 11.86
CA ILE A 3 -2.90 -2.09 11.22
C ILE A 3 -1.88 -3.07 10.62
N ALA A 4 -0.83 -2.56 9.99
CA ALA A 4 0.21 -3.38 9.38
C ALA A 4 1.05 -4.08 10.45
N GLU A 5 1.43 -3.36 11.51
CA GLU A 5 2.18 -3.90 12.65
C GLU A 5 1.39 -4.99 13.37
N SER A 6 0.10 -4.73 13.64
CA SER A 6 -0.82 -5.71 14.24
C SER A 6 -1.04 -6.95 13.36
N ALA A 7 -0.86 -6.81 12.04
CA ALA A 7 -0.91 -7.91 11.09
C ALA A 7 0.42 -8.67 10.95
N GLY A 8 1.42 -8.36 11.79
CA GLY A 8 2.74 -8.99 11.82
C GLY A 8 3.68 -8.55 10.70
N MET A 9 3.41 -7.40 10.07
CA MET A 9 4.26 -6.87 9.00
C MET A 9 5.39 -6.03 9.59
N ALA A 10 6.58 -6.16 9.02
CA ALA A 10 7.67 -5.23 9.32
C ALA A 10 7.32 -3.86 8.72
N VAL A 11 7.32 -2.82 9.56
CA VAL A 11 7.02 -1.44 9.15
C VAL A 11 8.24 -0.58 9.45
N ARG A 12 8.61 0.27 8.49
CA ARG A 12 9.70 1.22 8.63
C ARG A 12 9.31 2.54 7.99
N GLU A 13 9.50 3.62 8.72
CA GLU A 13 9.52 4.97 8.16
C GLU A 13 10.94 5.30 7.73
N THR A 14 11.11 5.70 6.48
CA THR A 14 12.42 6.01 5.89
C THR A 14 12.24 6.96 4.72
N HIS A 15 13.33 7.62 4.33
CA HIS A 15 13.37 8.33 3.06
C HIS A 15 13.22 7.34 1.92
N LEU A 16 12.23 7.58 1.06
CA LEU A 16 12.00 6.86 -0.19
C LEU A 16 12.31 7.79 -1.36
N THR A 17 12.89 7.21 -2.40
CA THR A 17 13.18 7.85 -3.68
C THR A 17 12.18 7.40 -4.74
N GLN A 18 12.19 8.04 -5.91
CA GLN A 18 11.39 7.57 -7.04
C GLN A 18 11.79 6.15 -7.49
N TYR A 19 13.08 5.80 -7.36
CA TYR A 19 13.56 4.46 -7.69
C TYR A 19 12.89 3.39 -6.81
N ASP A 20 12.73 3.65 -5.52
CA ASP A 20 12.06 2.73 -4.59
C ASP A 20 10.59 2.52 -4.99
N LEU A 21 9.90 3.58 -5.44
CA LEU A 21 8.53 3.46 -5.94
C LEU A 21 8.48 2.63 -7.23
N TYR A 22 9.33 2.94 -8.21
CA TYR A 22 9.34 2.27 -9.51
C TYR A 22 9.75 0.80 -9.45
N THR A 23 10.48 0.40 -8.40
CA THR A 23 10.97 -0.98 -8.21
C THR A 23 10.24 -1.73 -7.10
N SER A 24 9.26 -1.11 -6.44
CA SER A 24 8.45 -1.76 -5.42
C SER A 24 7.62 -2.93 -6.00
N ASP A 25 7.42 -3.97 -5.18
CA ASP A 25 6.47 -5.04 -5.50
C ASP A 25 5.02 -4.53 -5.54
N GLU A 26 4.70 -3.59 -4.65
CA GLU A 26 3.40 -2.93 -4.55
C GLU A 26 3.51 -1.58 -3.84
N CYS A 27 2.66 -0.63 -4.22
CA CYS A 27 2.51 0.64 -3.52
C CYS A 27 1.05 1.10 -3.56
N PHE A 28 0.69 1.99 -2.62
CA PHE A 28 -0.66 2.49 -2.47
C PHE A 28 -0.65 3.89 -1.85
N LEU A 29 -1.74 4.61 -2.07
CA LEU A 29 -1.99 5.90 -1.42
C LEU A 29 -2.95 5.71 -0.25
N THR A 30 -2.77 6.53 0.78
CA THR A 30 -3.71 6.62 1.89
C THR A 30 -4.28 8.03 2.00
N GLY A 31 -5.56 8.16 2.29
CA GLY A 31 -6.18 9.45 2.59
C GLY A 31 -7.53 9.30 3.26
N THR A 32 -7.97 10.31 4.01
CA THR A 32 -9.23 10.23 4.78
C THR A 32 -10.44 9.90 3.91
N GLY A 33 -10.55 10.51 2.72
CA GLY A 33 -11.65 10.22 1.79
C GLY A 33 -11.37 9.11 0.78
N ALA A 34 -10.10 8.88 0.45
CA ALA A 34 -9.70 7.86 -0.52
C ALA A 34 -9.48 6.47 0.13
N GLU A 35 -9.46 6.40 1.46
CA GLU A 35 -9.03 5.25 2.24
C GLU A 35 -7.66 4.75 1.82
N LEU A 36 -7.58 3.54 1.27
CA LEU A 36 -6.37 2.90 0.76
C LEU A 36 -6.57 2.54 -0.71
N ILE A 37 -5.86 3.24 -1.60
CA ILE A 37 -5.97 3.09 -3.05
C ILE A 37 -4.72 2.42 -3.62
N PRO A 38 -4.81 1.24 -4.25
CA PRO A 38 -3.68 0.60 -4.90
C PRO A 38 -3.18 1.43 -6.08
N VAL A 39 -1.85 1.54 -6.22
CA VAL A 39 -1.20 2.17 -7.37
C VAL A 39 -0.53 1.08 -8.19
N THR A 40 -1.01 0.87 -9.42
CA THR A 40 -0.47 -0.17 -10.33
C THR A 40 0.37 0.40 -11.46
N LYS A 41 0.39 1.73 -11.61
CA LYS A 41 1.14 2.42 -12.67
C LYS A 41 1.58 3.82 -12.22
N ILE A 42 2.85 4.15 -12.42
CA ILE A 42 3.43 5.47 -12.13
C ILE A 42 4.23 5.91 -13.36
N ASP A 43 3.96 7.11 -13.89
CA ASP A 43 4.69 7.68 -15.04
C ASP A 43 4.83 6.75 -16.25
N GLY A 44 3.76 6.02 -16.59
CA GLY A 44 3.79 5.06 -17.69
C GLY A 44 4.32 3.67 -17.31
N ARG A 45 4.98 3.51 -16.16
CA ARG A 45 5.61 2.26 -15.69
C ARG A 45 4.64 1.45 -14.85
N ILE A 46 4.52 0.16 -15.17
CA ILE A 46 3.74 -0.79 -14.37
C ILE A 46 4.51 -1.11 -13.08
N ILE A 47 3.81 -1.05 -11.94
CA ILE A 47 4.34 -1.47 -10.64
C ILE A 47 3.98 -2.94 -10.41
N GLY A 48 4.95 -3.75 -10.00
CA GLY A 48 4.78 -5.21 -9.86
C GLY A 48 4.24 -5.86 -11.13
N ASP A 49 3.09 -6.53 -11.01
CA ASP A 49 2.37 -7.18 -12.12
C ASP A 49 1.22 -6.33 -12.71
N GLY A 50 1.12 -5.06 -12.31
CA GLY A 50 0.05 -4.15 -12.73
C GLY A 50 -1.29 -4.44 -12.07
N ARG A 51 -1.31 -5.24 -11.00
CA ARG A 51 -2.51 -5.54 -10.22
C ARG A 51 -2.27 -5.18 -8.75
N PRO A 52 -3.34 -4.95 -7.97
CA PRO A 52 -3.18 -4.75 -6.54
C PRO A 52 -2.55 -5.99 -5.88
N GLY A 53 -1.41 -5.78 -5.22
CA GLY A 53 -0.64 -6.83 -4.57
C GLY A 53 -1.30 -7.41 -3.32
N LYS A 54 -0.67 -8.45 -2.76
CA LYS A 54 -1.25 -9.22 -1.64
C LYS A 54 -1.32 -8.40 -0.35
N TRP A 55 -0.31 -7.57 -0.05
CA TRP A 55 -0.30 -6.80 1.18
C TRP A 55 -1.25 -5.62 1.08
N THR A 56 -1.31 -4.96 -0.08
CA THR A 56 -2.26 -3.88 -0.36
C THR A 56 -3.71 -4.35 -0.17
N LYS A 57 -4.07 -5.52 -0.73
CA LYS A 57 -5.39 -6.13 -0.53
C LYS A 57 -5.67 -6.46 0.94
N LYS A 58 -4.69 -7.05 1.64
CA LYS A 58 -4.82 -7.41 3.06
C LYS A 58 -5.05 -6.16 3.91
N LEU A 59 -4.23 -5.12 3.73
CA LEU A 59 -4.34 -3.86 4.45
C LEU A 59 -5.64 -3.12 4.14
N SER A 60 -6.09 -3.11 2.89
CA SER A 60 -7.40 -2.53 2.51
C SER A 60 -8.56 -3.20 3.26
N LYS A 61 -8.55 -4.54 3.35
CA LYS A 61 -9.56 -5.28 4.10
C LYS A 61 -9.51 -4.96 5.61
N LEU A 62 -8.33 -4.98 6.20
CA LEU A 62 -8.15 -4.70 7.62
C LEU A 62 -8.52 -3.25 7.97
N PHE A 63 -8.18 -2.30 7.12
CA PHE A 63 -8.56 -0.89 7.28
C PHE A 63 -10.08 -0.73 7.29
N LYS A 64 -10.78 -1.32 6.30
CA LYS A 64 -12.25 -1.29 6.25
C LYS A 64 -12.88 -1.88 7.50
N GLN A 65 -12.33 -2.98 8.01
CA GLN A 65 -12.79 -3.59 9.26
C GLN A 65 -12.57 -2.67 10.47
N ALA A 66 -11.44 -1.97 10.54
CA ALA A 66 -11.12 -1.09 11.67
C ALA A 66 -11.99 0.18 11.71
N VAL A 67 -12.36 0.74 10.55
CA VAL A 67 -13.10 2.02 10.47
C VAL A 67 -14.61 1.87 10.35
N HIS A 68 -15.11 0.69 9.98
CA HIS A 68 -16.55 0.39 9.91
C HIS A 68 -16.99 -0.63 11.00
N ALA A 69 -16.18 -0.83 12.03
CA ALA A 69 -16.52 -1.64 13.20
C ALA A 69 -17.49 -0.91 14.14
#